data_AF-A0A543CBY3-F1
#
_entry.id   AF-A0A543CBY3-F1
#
_cell.length_a   1.000
_cell.length_b   1.000
_cell.length_c   1.000
_cell.angle_alpha   90.00
_cell.angle_beta   90.00
_cell.angle_gamma   90.00
#
_symmetry.space_group_name_H-M   'P 1'
#
loop_
_entity.id
_entity.type
_entity.pdbx_description
1 polymer ?
#
loop_
_entity_poly.entity_id
_entity_poly.type
_entity_poly.pdbx_seq_one_letter_code
_entity_poly.pdbx_strand_id
1 'polypeptide(L)'
;MGSFSRVTGGAGAALLAGGTLITASPAQSMASGPRVVRVPCSAAALAASITTANTIPAVLRLRANCTYSITTPTTAATGLPAITGDVTLTGGPGTTIRRDPAAPTIFRILDVAAGGTLRVTRITIANGVTAGLGGGIQNAGTLVLRQTTLTGNRAGNGGAVANNAAATATISRTLLTANTTTGVGGGGLINSSTLTVIDSIISANVAPINGGGVNTQSAGTTRLIQTTLDHNTSGGLGGGLSNLGTTSLDRTLVSANRGSSGGGIASGNTNVTLVRSIVRNNIPDNCNPLNTIPGCVG
;
A
#
# COMPACT_ATOMS: atom_id res chain seq x y z
N MET A 1 -3.31 -2.93 96.12
CA MET A 1 -2.68 -4.24 96.36
C MET A 1 -3.76 -5.31 96.34
N GLY A 2 -3.66 -6.26 95.41
CA GLY A 2 -4.33 -7.57 95.42
C GLY A 2 -5.86 -7.62 95.35
N SER A 3 -6.42 -8.02 94.21
CA SER A 3 -6.84 -9.43 94.02
C SER A 3 -7.64 -9.59 92.72
N PHE A 4 -7.34 -10.68 92.01
CA PHE A 4 -8.02 -11.15 90.81
C PHE A 4 -9.41 -11.70 91.15
N SER A 5 -10.40 -11.47 90.27
CA SER A 5 -11.60 -12.30 90.17
C SER A 5 -11.85 -12.71 88.72
N ARG A 6 -12.23 -13.98 88.56
CA ARG A 6 -12.35 -14.75 87.33
C ARG A 6 -13.82 -14.83 86.88
N VAL A 7 -13.99 -14.79 85.55
CA VAL A 7 -14.92 -15.59 84.70
C VAL A 7 -16.43 -15.38 84.85
N THR A 8 -17.03 -14.80 83.80
CA THR A 8 -18.27 -15.21 83.09
C THR A 8 -18.11 -14.66 81.65
N GLY A 9 -18.61 -15.23 80.56
CA GLY A 9 -19.39 -16.42 80.27
C GLY A 9 -19.24 -16.76 78.79
N GLY A 10 -19.67 -17.97 78.42
CA GLY A 10 -19.68 -18.42 77.02
C GLY A 10 -20.88 -17.90 76.24
N ALA A 11 -20.75 -17.87 74.92
CA ALA A 11 -21.72 -18.32 73.91
C ALA A 11 -21.26 -17.83 72.53
N GLY A 12 -21.18 -18.73 71.55
CA GLY A 12 -20.86 -18.36 70.18
C GLY A 12 -20.59 -19.57 69.29
N ALA A 13 -21.58 -20.45 69.15
CA ALA A 13 -21.56 -21.48 68.12
C ALA A 13 -21.76 -20.82 66.75
N ALA A 14 -20.71 -20.76 65.94
CA ALA A 14 -20.80 -20.38 64.53
C ALA A 14 -20.59 -21.65 63.67
N LEU A 15 -21.66 -22.11 63.03
CA LEU A 15 -21.60 -23.13 61.99
C LEU A 15 -20.83 -22.59 60.78
N LEU A 16 -19.69 -23.18 60.48
CA LEU A 16 -18.97 -22.97 59.22
C LEU A 16 -19.62 -23.84 58.13
N ALA A 17 -20.51 -23.24 57.35
CA ALA A 17 -21.00 -23.84 56.11
C ALA A 17 -19.86 -23.88 55.08
N GLY A 18 -19.33 -25.07 54.82
CA GLY A 18 -18.35 -25.34 53.77
C GLY A 18 -18.98 -25.18 52.38
N GLY A 19 -19.02 -23.95 51.87
CA GLY A 19 -19.33 -23.67 50.48
C GLY A 19 -18.11 -23.95 49.60
N THR A 20 -18.13 -25.05 48.85
CA THR A 20 -17.17 -25.30 47.77
C THR A 20 -17.37 -24.23 46.69
N LEU A 21 -16.44 -23.27 46.62
CA LEU A 21 -16.30 -22.34 45.50
C LEU A 21 -15.93 -23.14 44.25
N ILE A 22 -16.94 -23.41 43.40
CA ILE A 22 -16.69 -23.78 42.00
C ILE A 22 -16.12 -22.52 41.34
N THR A 23 -14.79 -22.46 41.22
CA THR A 23 -14.17 -21.43 40.39
C THR A 23 -14.50 -21.75 38.94
N ALA A 24 -15.44 -21.00 38.37
CA ALA A 24 -15.65 -21.02 36.93
C ALA A 24 -14.32 -20.59 36.29
N SER A 25 -13.70 -21.52 35.56
CA SER A 25 -12.53 -21.21 34.75
C SER A 25 -12.88 -20.05 33.82
N PRO A 26 -12.01 -19.03 33.66
CA PRO A 26 -12.30 -17.95 32.72
C PRO A 26 -12.48 -18.58 31.34
N ALA A 27 -13.67 -18.41 30.77
CA ALA A 27 -13.96 -18.78 29.40
C ALA A 27 -12.91 -18.08 28.52
N GLN A 28 -11.94 -18.85 28.03
CA GLN A 28 -10.99 -18.35 27.06
C GLN A 28 -11.80 -17.93 25.84
N SER A 29 -11.85 -16.63 25.59
CA SER A 29 -12.40 -16.07 24.36
C SER A 29 -11.66 -16.72 23.20
N MET A 30 -12.29 -17.71 22.57
CA MET A 30 -11.87 -18.22 21.28
C MET A 30 -12.04 -17.07 20.31
N ALA A 31 -10.96 -16.29 20.10
CA ALA A 31 -10.93 -15.25 19.09
C ALA A 31 -11.30 -15.92 17.75
N SER A 32 -12.52 -15.68 17.29
CA SER A 32 -12.99 -16.20 16.03
C SER A 32 -12.06 -15.66 14.95
N GLY A 33 -11.56 -16.56 14.09
CA GLY A 33 -10.70 -16.17 12.98
C GLY A 33 -11.36 -15.09 12.10
N PRO A 34 -10.58 -14.38 11.27
CA PRO A 34 -11.11 -13.28 10.48
C PRO A 34 -12.26 -13.76 9.59
N ARG A 35 -13.35 -12.98 9.55
CA ARG A 35 -14.52 -13.26 8.70
C ARG A 35 -14.10 -13.37 7.25
N VAL A 36 -14.41 -14.49 6.58
CA VAL A 36 -14.08 -14.72 5.16
C VAL A 36 -15.35 -14.69 4.31
N VAL A 37 -15.36 -13.85 3.28
CA VAL A 37 -16.46 -13.73 2.31
C VAL A 37 -15.97 -14.15 0.93
N ARG A 38 -16.63 -15.12 0.29
CA ARG A 38 -16.31 -15.50 -1.09
C ARG A 38 -17.05 -14.58 -2.05
N VAL A 39 -16.33 -13.90 -2.92
CA VAL A 39 -16.91 -12.93 -3.85
C VAL A 39 -17.14 -13.59 -5.22
N PRO A 40 -18.39 -13.70 -5.70
CA PRO A 40 -18.69 -14.14 -7.07
C PRO A 40 -17.92 -13.33 -8.12
N CYS A 41 -17.69 -13.91 -9.30
CA CYS A 41 -16.94 -13.24 -10.39
C CYS A 41 -17.76 -12.11 -11.04
N SER A 42 -17.91 -10.99 -10.33
CA SER A 42 -18.71 -9.84 -10.74
C SER A 42 -18.21 -8.58 -10.04
N ALA A 43 -18.02 -7.50 -10.79
CA ALA A 43 -17.64 -6.20 -10.23
C ALA A 43 -18.70 -5.66 -9.26
N ALA A 44 -19.99 -5.87 -9.53
CA ALA A 44 -21.07 -5.47 -8.64
C ALA A 44 -21.04 -6.25 -7.31
N ALA A 45 -20.77 -7.56 -7.37
CA ALA A 45 -20.64 -8.39 -6.17
C ALA A 45 -19.41 -7.99 -5.33
N LEU A 46 -18.30 -7.64 -5.99
CA LEU A 46 -17.12 -7.11 -5.32
C LEU A 46 -17.41 -5.76 -4.65
N ALA A 47 -18.06 -4.83 -5.36
CA ALA A 47 -18.45 -3.54 -4.80
C ALA A 47 -19.34 -3.71 -3.56
N ALA A 48 -20.40 -4.52 -3.64
CA ALA A 48 -21.27 -4.79 -2.50
C ALA A 48 -20.51 -5.40 -1.31
N SER A 49 -19.59 -6.34 -1.60
CA SER A 49 -18.77 -6.97 -0.56
C SER A 49 -17.82 -5.98 0.13
N ILE A 50 -17.25 -5.03 -0.61
CA ILE A 50 -16.43 -3.94 -0.07
C ILE A 50 -17.27 -3.03 0.84
N THR A 51 -18.47 -2.62 0.38
CA THR A 51 -19.37 -1.80 1.19
C THR A 51 -19.69 -2.45 2.53
N THR A 52 -19.94 -3.76 2.57
CA THR A 52 -20.13 -4.50 3.83
C THR A 52 -18.83 -4.62 4.63
N ALA A 53 -17.69 -4.85 3.98
CA ALA A 53 -16.40 -4.98 4.67
C ALA A 53 -15.94 -3.67 5.34
N ASN A 54 -16.37 -2.52 4.82
CA ASN A 54 -16.14 -1.21 5.44
C ASN A 54 -16.81 -1.07 6.82
N THR A 55 -17.90 -1.78 7.09
CA THR A 55 -18.58 -1.75 8.39
C THR A 55 -18.25 -2.96 9.27
N ILE A 56 -18.05 -4.11 8.64
CA ILE A 56 -17.72 -5.37 9.32
C ILE A 56 -16.45 -5.95 8.68
N PRO A 57 -15.26 -5.76 9.30
CA PRO A 57 -13.98 -6.19 8.75
C PRO A 57 -14.00 -7.64 8.24
N ALA A 58 -13.45 -7.84 7.04
CA ALA A 58 -13.47 -9.15 6.40
C ALA A 58 -12.34 -9.36 5.38
N VAL A 59 -12.01 -10.64 5.19
CA VAL A 59 -11.22 -11.14 4.07
C VAL A 59 -12.17 -11.48 2.93
N LEU A 60 -12.15 -10.65 1.89
CA LEU A 60 -12.84 -10.87 0.64
C LEU A 60 -11.98 -11.76 -0.27
N ARG A 61 -12.43 -13.00 -0.47
CA ARG A 61 -11.75 -14.00 -1.31
C ARG A 61 -12.34 -13.98 -2.72
N LEU A 62 -11.56 -13.46 -3.65
CA LEU A 62 -11.89 -13.34 -5.06
C LEU A 62 -11.58 -14.66 -5.78
N ARG A 63 -12.34 -14.94 -6.85
CA ARG A 63 -12.19 -16.17 -7.64
C ARG A 63 -10.90 -16.12 -8.46
N ALA A 64 -10.17 -17.23 -8.52
CA ALA A 64 -9.06 -17.41 -9.47
C ALA A 64 -9.58 -17.43 -10.92
N ASN A 65 -8.72 -17.04 -11.87
CA ASN A 65 -9.02 -16.96 -13.31
C ASN A 65 -10.28 -16.13 -13.62
N CYS A 66 -10.53 -15.10 -12.82
CA CYS A 66 -11.68 -14.21 -12.96
C CYS A 66 -11.20 -12.78 -13.18
N THR A 67 -11.84 -12.10 -14.12
CA THR A 67 -11.70 -10.66 -14.31
C THR A 67 -12.93 -9.94 -13.79
N TYR A 68 -12.75 -9.15 -12.74
CA TYR A 68 -13.72 -8.20 -12.20
C TYR A 68 -13.64 -6.91 -13.02
N SER A 69 -14.35 -6.89 -14.16
CA SER A 69 -14.44 -5.74 -15.06
C SER A 69 -15.43 -4.69 -14.54
N ILE A 70 -14.94 -3.51 -14.21
CA ILE A 70 -15.75 -2.37 -13.77
C ILE A 70 -16.11 -1.53 -14.99
N THR A 71 -17.39 -1.45 -15.33
CA THR A 71 -17.92 -0.60 -16.42
C THR A 71 -18.51 0.70 -15.90
N THR A 72 -19.18 0.64 -14.75
CA THR A 72 -19.81 1.78 -14.08
C THR A 72 -19.11 2.03 -12.75
N PRO A 73 -18.53 3.22 -12.53
CA PRO A 73 -17.87 3.52 -11.27
C PRO A 73 -18.88 3.84 -10.17
N THR A 74 -18.48 3.63 -8.91
CA THR A 74 -19.32 3.98 -7.74
C THR A 74 -19.38 5.47 -7.44
N THR A 75 -18.38 6.22 -7.89
CA THR A 75 -18.36 7.69 -7.85
C THR A 75 -17.85 8.22 -9.19
N ALA A 76 -17.88 9.54 -9.41
CA ALA A 76 -17.31 10.13 -10.62
C ALA A 76 -15.79 9.84 -10.79
N ALA A 77 -15.07 9.53 -9.70
CA ALA A 77 -13.63 9.35 -9.71
C ALA A 77 -13.16 7.90 -9.48
N THR A 78 -13.98 7.04 -8.84
CA THR A 78 -13.54 5.74 -8.31
C THR A 78 -14.46 4.59 -8.72
N GLY A 79 -13.86 3.55 -9.28
CA GLY A 79 -14.51 2.35 -9.78
C GLY A 79 -15.24 1.53 -8.72
N LEU A 80 -14.59 1.27 -7.59
CA LEU A 80 -15.16 0.54 -6.44
C LEU A 80 -15.42 1.48 -5.26
N PRO A 81 -16.27 1.09 -4.28
CA PRO A 81 -16.50 1.92 -3.10
C PRO A 81 -15.19 2.24 -2.39
N ALA A 82 -15.08 3.46 -1.87
CA ALA A 82 -13.91 3.87 -1.10
C ALA A 82 -13.73 2.96 0.12
N ILE A 83 -12.48 2.63 0.44
CA ILE A 83 -12.12 1.83 1.61
C ILE A 83 -12.07 2.76 2.82
N THR A 84 -13.06 2.65 3.68
CA THR A 84 -13.20 3.44 4.91
C THR A 84 -13.01 2.60 6.17
N GLY A 85 -13.15 1.27 6.08
CA GLY A 85 -12.88 0.32 7.17
C GLY A 85 -11.61 -0.50 6.95
N ASP A 86 -11.53 -1.68 7.58
CA ASP A 86 -10.46 -2.67 7.35
C ASP A 86 -10.91 -3.73 6.34
N VAL A 87 -10.39 -3.63 5.13
CA VAL A 87 -10.74 -4.50 4.00
C VAL A 87 -9.52 -5.27 3.52
N THR A 88 -9.63 -6.60 3.50
CA THR A 88 -8.61 -7.47 2.91
C THR A 88 -9.13 -8.11 1.63
N LEU A 89 -8.46 -7.89 0.50
CA LEU A 89 -8.72 -8.53 -0.79
C LEU A 89 -7.68 -9.63 -1.04
N THR A 90 -8.14 -10.85 -1.27
CA THR A 90 -7.27 -11.99 -1.59
C THR A 90 -7.72 -12.64 -2.89
N GLY A 91 -6.85 -12.64 -3.89
CA GLY A 91 -7.05 -13.33 -5.16
C GLY A 91 -6.29 -14.65 -5.24
N GLY A 92 -6.34 -15.25 -6.43
CA GLY A 92 -5.55 -16.40 -6.82
C GLY A 92 -4.91 -16.19 -8.20
N PRO A 93 -4.36 -17.25 -8.81
CA PRO A 93 -3.86 -17.19 -10.18
C PRO A 93 -4.91 -16.57 -11.12
N GLY A 94 -4.50 -15.63 -11.97
CA GLY A 94 -5.39 -15.00 -12.95
C GLY A 94 -6.51 -14.10 -12.37
N THR A 95 -6.53 -13.79 -11.08
CA THR A 95 -7.49 -12.84 -10.52
C THR A 95 -7.12 -11.41 -10.91
N THR A 96 -8.01 -10.73 -11.63
CA THR A 96 -7.82 -9.35 -12.11
C THR A 96 -8.99 -8.46 -11.69
N ILE A 97 -8.71 -7.27 -11.19
CA ILE A 97 -9.66 -6.17 -11.06
C ILE A 97 -9.23 -5.09 -12.05
N ARG A 98 -10.12 -4.70 -12.96
CA ARG A 98 -9.78 -3.70 -13.97
C ARG A 98 -10.92 -2.74 -14.26
N ARG A 99 -10.57 -1.55 -14.75
CA ARG A 99 -11.52 -0.73 -15.50
C ARG A 99 -11.72 -1.40 -16.85
N ASP A 100 -12.98 -1.59 -17.23
CA ASP A 100 -13.30 -2.17 -18.52
C ASP A 100 -12.96 -1.20 -19.66
N PRO A 101 -12.34 -1.66 -20.77
CA PRO A 101 -12.05 -0.79 -21.91
C PRO A 101 -13.31 -0.15 -22.50
N ALA A 102 -14.49 -0.78 -22.37
CA ALA A 102 -15.77 -0.24 -22.84
C ALA A 102 -16.41 0.74 -21.84
N ALA A 103 -15.82 0.99 -20.68
CA ALA A 103 -16.35 1.96 -19.74
C ALA A 103 -16.37 3.37 -20.37
N PRO A 104 -17.50 4.11 -20.32
CA PRO A 104 -17.64 5.40 -21.00
C PRO A 104 -16.88 6.53 -20.30
N THR A 105 -16.59 6.38 -19.01
CA THR A 105 -15.91 7.37 -18.18
C THR A 105 -14.57 6.87 -17.69
N ILE A 106 -13.66 7.79 -17.35
CA ILE A 106 -12.38 7.47 -16.73
C ILE A 106 -12.56 7.47 -15.20
N PHE A 107 -12.05 6.44 -14.53
CA PHE A 107 -11.97 6.35 -13.07
C PHE A 107 -10.78 5.50 -12.62
N ARG A 108 -10.31 5.74 -11.38
CA ARG A 108 -9.33 4.87 -10.71
C ARG A 108 -9.98 3.57 -10.24
N ILE A 109 -9.21 2.53 -9.95
CA ILE A 109 -9.79 1.25 -9.49
C ILE A 109 -10.19 1.31 -8.01
N LEU A 110 -9.26 1.71 -7.14
CA LEU A 110 -9.44 1.70 -5.68
C LEU A 110 -9.07 3.07 -5.08
N ASP A 111 -9.75 3.43 -3.99
CA ASP A 111 -9.48 4.62 -3.21
C ASP A 111 -9.51 4.24 -1.72
N VAL A 112 -8.41 4.45 -1.02
CA VAL A 112 -8.29 4.21 0.42
C VAL A 112 -8.43 5.55 1.13
N ALA A 113 -9.54 5.73 1.83
CA ALA A 113 -9.81 6.96 2.57
C ALA A 113 -8.94 7.07 3.82
N ALA A 114 -8.84 8.28 4.38
CA ALA A 114 -8.23 8.49 5.68
C ALA A 114 -8.90 7.60 6.75
N GLY A 115 -8.10 6.94 7.59
CA GLY A 115 -8.56 5.93 8.56
C GLY A 115 -8.87 4.55 7.97
N GLY A 116 -9.05 4.43 6.66
CA GLY A 116 -9.24 3.16 5.96
C GLY A 116 -7.95 2.34 5.89
N THR A 117 -8.09 1.02 5.91
CA THR A 117 -6.99 0.09 5.68
C THR A 117 -7.34 -0.90 4.58
N LEU A 118 -6.48 -0.98 3.57
CA LEU A 118 -6.60 -1.91 2.47
C LEU A 118 -5.40 -2.85 2.42
N ARG A 119 -5.67 -4.17 2.45
CA ARG A 119 -4.68 -5.22 2.21
C ARG A 119 -5.03 -5.95 0.93
N VAL A 120 -4.14 -5.96 -0.06
CA VAL A 120 -4.36 -6.65 -1.35
C VAL A 120 -3.29 -7.70 -1.56
N THR A 121 -3.71 -8.94 -1.79
CA THR A 121 -2.81 -10.06 -2.05
C THR A 121 -3.21 -10.87 -3.28
N ARG A 122 -2.24 -11.13 -4.18
CA ARG A 122 -2.42 -12.01 -5.36
C ARG A 122 -3.51 -11.57 -6.31
N ILE A 123 -3.53 -10.27 -6.62
CA ILE A 123 -4.49 -9.67 -7.55
C ILE A 123 -3.71 -8.83 -8.58
N THR A 124 -4.19 -8.81 -9.82
CA THR A 124 -3.79 -7.81 -10.82
C THR A 124 -4.75 -6.64 -10.77
N ILE A 125 -4.25 -5.41 -10.61
CA ILE A 125 -5.03 -4.16 -10.68
C ILE A 125 -4.63 -3.46 -11.97
N ALA A 126 -5.57 -3.33 -12.90
CA ALA A 126 -5.24 -2.90 -14.26
C ALA A 126 -6.13 -1.80 -14.83
N ASN A 127 -5.52 -1.02 -15.72
CA ASN A 127 -6.18 -0.12 -16.66
C ASN A 127 -7.06 0.97 -16.01
N GLY A 128 -6.87 1.26 -14.72
CA GLY A 128 -7.54 2.42 -14.12
C GLY A 128 -7.03 3.70 -14.75
N VAL A 129 -7.94 4.63 -15.04
CA VAL A 129 -7.61 5.90 -15.73
C VAL A 129 -8.24 7.03 -14.96
N THR A 130 -7.49 8.03 -14.51
CA THR A 130 -8.07 9.20 -13.85
C THR A 130 -7.28 10.46 -14.20
N ALA A 131 -7.94 11.62 -14.18
CA ALA A 131 -7.24 12.90 -14.22
C ALA A 131 -6.63 13.27 -12.85
N GLY A 132 -7.05 12.59 -11.78
CA GLY A 132 -6.59 12.83 -10.42
C GLY A 132 -5.36 11.99 -10.03
N LEU A 133 -5.34 11.55 -8.78
CA LEU A 133 -4.25 10.75 -8.22
C LEU A 133 -4.56 9.25 -8.32
N GLY A 134 -3.52 8.44 -8.52
CA GLY A 134 -3.59 6.98 -8.35
C GLY A 134 -4.51 6.30 -9.35
N GLY A 135 -4.02 5.96 -10.55
CA GLY A 135 -4.84 5.32 -11.58
C GLY A 135 -5.31 3.93 -11.15
N GLY A 136 -4.41 3.15 -10.56
CA GLY A 136 -4.78 1.91 -9.88
C GLY A 136 -5.37 2.19 -8.50
N ILE A 137 -4.57 2.82 -7.63
CA ILE A 137 -4.91 3.04 -6.23
C ILE A 137 -4.54 4.46 -5.80
N GLN A 138 -5.50 5.18 -5.26
CA GLN A 138 -5.23 6.36 -4.43
C GLN A 138 -5.22 5.94 -2.96
N ASN A 139 -4.20 6.31 -2.20
CA ASN A 139 -4.10 6.01 -0.77
C ASN A 139 -3.98 7.28 0.07
N ALA A 140 -4.99 7.53 0.90
CA ALA A 140 -5.00 8.51 1.98
C ALA A 140 -5.03 7.87 3.38
N GLY A 141 -4.99 6.53 3.46
CA GLY A 141 -5.00 5.76 4.70
C GLY A 141 -3.82 4.80 4.78
N THR A 142 -4.09 3.53 5.07
CA THR A 142 -3.07 2.46 5.13
C THR A 142 -3.23 1.48 3.97
N LEU A 143 -2.18 1.32 3.17
CA LEU A 143 -2.14 0.39 2.04
C LEU A 143 -1.07 -0.67 2.24
N VAL A 144 -1.45 -1.94 2.08
CA VAL A 144 -0.52 -3.07 2.03
C VAL A 144 -0.75 -3.87 0.76
N LEU A 145 0.26 -3.92 -0.10
CA LEU A 145 0.28 -4.73 -1.32
C LEU A 145 1.26 -5.89 -1.18
N ARG A 146 0.82 -7.10 -1.54
CA ARG A 146 1.65 -8.29 -1.46
C ARG A 146 1.40 -9.23 -2.63
N GLN A 147 2.44 -9.57 -3.40
CA GLN A 147 2.26 -10.50 -4.54
C GLN A 147 1.21 -10.01 -5.55
N THR A 148 1.17 -8.70 -5.78
CA THR A 148 0.19 -8.03 -6.63
C THR A 148 0.87 -7.58 -7.93
N THR A 149 0.10 -7.37 -8.99
CA THR A 149 0.58 -6.67 -10.19
C THR A 149 -0.27 -5.43 -10.41
N LEU A 150 0.36 -4.28 -10.67
CA LEU A 150 -0.33 -3.06 -11.07
C LEU A 150 0.17 -2.67 -12.47
N THR A 151 -0.73 -2.71 -13.45
CA THR A 151 -0.34 -2.55 -14.85
C THR A 151 -1.29 -1.71 -15.68
N GLY A 152 -0.75 -0.94 -16.64
CA GLY A 152 -1.56 -0.17 -17.57
C GLY A 152 -2.38 0.95 -16.94
N ASN A 153 -2.08 1.33 -15.70
CA ASN A 153 -2.84 2.36 -15.00
C ASN A 153 -2.33 3.75 -15.38
N ARG A 154 -3.26 4.70 -15.53
CA ARG A 154 -3.00 6.08 -15.93
C ARG A 154 -3.60 7.08 -14.96
N ALA A 155 -2.82 8.08 -14.55
CA ALA A 155 -3.28 9.12 -13.62
C ALA A 155 -2.77 10.51 -14.00
N GLY A 156 -3.30 11.56 -13.37
CA GLY A 156 -2.61 12.85 -13.32
C GLY A 156 -1.26 12.70 -12.60
N ASN A 157 -1.23 12.05 -11.43
CA ASN A 157 0.00 11.70 -10.70
C ASN A 157 -0.13 10.33 -10.04
N GLY A 158 0.98 9.58 -9.96
CA GLY A 158 0.95 8.20 -9.44
C GLY A 158 0.18 7.28 -10.37
N GLY A 159 0.76 6.90 -11.50
CA GLY A 159 0.04 6.12 -12.53
C GLY A 159 -0.53 4.82 -11.94
N ALA A 160 0.28 4.05 -11.22
CA ALA A 160 -0.19 2.88 -10.47
C ALA A 160 -0.76 3.30 -9.11
N VAL A 161 0.06 3.95 -8.28
CA VAL A 161 -0.29 4.29 -6.90
C VAL A 161 0.11 5.72 -6.56
N ALA A 162 -0.80 6.43 -5.91
CA ALA A 162 -0.50 7.68 -5.22
C ALA A 162 -0.63 7.48 -3.71
N ASN A 163 0.46 7.67 -2.97
CA ASN A 163 0.49 7.65 -1.51
C ASN A 163 0.49 9.09 -0.98
N ASN A 164 -0.67 9.55 -0.52
CA ASN A 164 -0.91 10.95 -0.19
C ASN A 164 -0.29 11.36 1.16
N ALA A 165 -0.40 12.64 1.48
CA ALA A 165 -0.01 13.16 2.79
C ALA A 165 -0.72 12.39 3.93
N ALA A 166 0.01 12.15 5.02
CA ALA A 166 -0.42 11.36 6.19
C ALA A 166 -0.75 9.88 5.91
N ALA A 167 -0.57 9.37 4.69
CA ALA A 167 -0.81 7.99 4.34
C ALA A 167 0.43 7.10 4.55
N THR A 168 0.19 5.80 4.77
CA THR A 168 1.27 4.80 4.85
C THR A 168 1.05 3.71 3.80
N ALA A 169 2.10 3.36 3.06
CA ALA A 169 2.08 2.29 2.09
C ALA A 169 3.25 1.31 2.29
N THR A 170 2.94 0.02 2.29
CA THR A 170 3.92 -1.08 2.21
C THR A 170 3.64 -1.94 0.99
N ILE A 171 4.61 -2.05 0.09
CA ILE A 171 4.50 -2.80 -1.16
C ILE A 171 5.56 -3.90 -1.15
N SER A 172 5.15 -5.16 -1.30
CA SER A 172 6.07 -6.30 -1.22
C SER A 172 5.84 -7.33 -2.32
N ARG A 173 6.92 -7.85 -2.92
CA ARG A 173 6.83 -8.87 -3.99
C ARG A 173 5.83 -8.49 -5.08
N THR A 174 5.81 -7.23 -5.48
CA THR A 174 4.81 -6.66 -6.38
C THR A 174 5.47 -6.16 -7.65
N LEU A 175 4.78 -6.31 -8.78
CA LEU A 175 5.20 -5.75 -10.06
C LEU A 175 4.37 -4.49 -10.36
N LEU A 176 5.02 -3.36 -10.58
CA LEU A 176 4.40 -2.13 -11.07
C LEU A 176 4.95 -1.87 -12.48
N THR A 177 4.15 -2.12 -13.51
CA THR A 177 4.63 -2.05 -14.89
C THR A 177 3.71 -1.31 -15.85
N ALA A 178 4.26 -0.65 -16.87
CA ALA A 178 3.49 0.01 -17.92
C ALA A 178 2.43 0.99 -17.39
N ASN A 179 2.72 1.66 -16.27
CA ASN A 179 1.84 2.70 -15.73
C ASN A 179 2.33 4.07 -16.20
N THR A 180 1.41 5.02 -16.37
CA THR A 180 1.72 6.31 -16.98
C THR A 180 1.07 7.45 -16.22
N THR A 181 1.72 8.62 -16.19
CA THR A 181 1.09 9.86 -15.72
C THR A 181 0.94 10.89 -16.82
N THR A 182 0.05 11.87 -16.62
CA THR A 182 -0.08 13.06 -17.48
C THR A 182 0.32 14.36 -16.79
N GLY A 183 0.60 14.32 -15.49
CA GLY A 183 0.98 15.46 -14.66
C GLY A 183 2.44 15.43 -14.20
N VAL A 184 2.69 15.77 -12.95
CA VAL A 184 4.03 16.06 -12.41
C VAL A 184 4.91 14.82 -12.29
N GLY A 185 4.39 13.66 -11.88
CA GLY A 185 5.30 12.53 -11.72
C GLY A 185 4.77 11.26 -11.12
N GLY A 186 5.69 10.30 -10.99
CA GLY A 186 5.44 8.98 -10.44
C GLY A 186 4.67 8.10 -11.42
N GLY A 187 5.30 7.77 -12.56
CA GLY A 187 4.67 6.89 -13.56
C GLY A 187 4.18 5.59 -12.92
N GLY A 188 5.01 4.98 -12.07
CA GLY A 188 4.60 3.90 -11.17
C GLY A 188 4.00 4.43 -9.87
N LEU A 189 4.82 5.14 -9.09
CA LEU A 189 4.53 5.55 -7.72
C LEU A 189 4.80 7.03 -7.50
N ILE A 190 3.86 7.74 -6.87
CA ILE A 190 4.15 9.01 -6.22
C ILE A 190 3.94 8.89 -4.71
N ASN A 191 4.85 9.47 -3.93
CA ASN A 191 4.82 9.40 -2.48
C ASN A 191 4.97 10.79 -1.85
N SER A 192 3.99 11.16 -1.02
CA SER A 192 3.95 12.40 -0.24
C SER A 192 3.96 12.14 1.28
N SER A 193 4.20 10.89 1.71
CA SER A 193 4.31 10.51 3.13
C SER A 193 5.19 9.25 3.28
N THR A 194 4.76 8.20 3.99
CA THR A 194 5.61 7.03 4.26
C THR A 194 5.37 5.90 3.27
N LEU A 195 6.42 5.54 2.52
CA LEU A 195 6.42 4.42 1.57
C LEU A 195 7.57 3.47 1.84
N THR A 196 7.27 2.18 1.97
CA THR A 196 8.27 1.10 1.95
C THR A 196 7.96 0.13 0.80
N VAL A 197 8.95 -0.15 -0.04
CA VAL A 197 8.87 -1.12 -1.14
C VAL A 197 9.95 -2.19 -0.94
N ILE A 198 9.55 -3.47 -1.02
CA ILE A 198 10.39 -4.62 -0.67
C ILE A 198 10.27 -5.69 -1.76
N ASP A 199 11.38 -6.27 -2.19
CA ASP A 199 11.42 -7.42 -3.12
C ASP A 199 10.54 -7.21 -4.36
N SER A 200 10.50 -6.00 -4.91
CA SER A 200 9.55 -5.62 -5.96
C SER A 200 10.24 -5.18 -7.24
N ILE A 201 9.47 -5.09 -8.32
CA ILE A 201 9.93 -4.61 -9.62
C ILE A 201 9.06 -3.43 -10.03
N ILE A 202 9.68 -2.31 -10.35
CA ILE A 202 9.05 -1.10 -10.86
C ILE A 202 9.65 -0.86 -12.25
N SER A 203 8.92 -1.27 -13.29
CA SER A 203 9.47 -1.36 -14.64
C SER A 203 8.63 -0.65 -15.69
N ALA A 204 9.24 -0.12 -16.75
CA ALA A 204 8.50 0.38 -17.92
C ALA A 204 7.40 1.41 -17.60
N ASN A 205 7.56 2.19 -16.52
CA ASN A 205 6.61 3.24 -16.15
C ASN A 205 7.05 4.58 -16.74
N VAL A 206 6.08 5.43 -17.07
CA VAL A 206 6.32 6.68 -17.80
C VAL A 206 5.71 7.88 -17.08
N ALA A 207 6.50 8.93 -16.90
CA ALA A 207 6.03 10.24 -16.45
C ALA A 207 6.53 11.34 -17.38
N PRO A 208 5.71 12.37 -17.72
CA PRO A 208 6.17 13.42 -18.62
C PRO A 208 7.15 14.38 -17.93
N ILE A 209 7.14 14.46 -16.60
CA ILE A 209 8.00 15.40 -15.85
C ILE A 209 8.95 14.63 -14.92
N ASN A 210 8.52 14.13 -13.77
CA ASN A 210 9.46 13.58 -12.77
C ASN A 210 9.18 12.13 -12.40
N GLY A 211 10.24 11.34 -12.19
CA GLY A 211 10.12 10.01 -11.58
C GLY A 211 9.29 9.05 -12.45
N GLY A 212 9.88 8.54 -13.53
CA GLY A 212 9.21 7.56 -14.38
C GLY A 212 8.75 6.35 -13.55
N GLY A 213 9.63 5.83 -12.71
CA GLY A 213 9.31 4.79 -11.74
C GLY A 213 8.68 5.37 -10.47
N VAL A 214 9.49 6.10 -9.69
CA VAL A 214 9.13 6.62 -8.37
C VAL A 214 9.37 8.14 -8.30
N ASN A 215 8.40 8.88 -7.75
CA ASN A 215 8.56 10.27 -7.38
C ASN A 215 8.30 10.46 -5.87
N THR A 216 9.35 10.79 -5.12
CA THR A 216 9.26 11.13 -3.69
C THR A 216 9.14 12.64 -3.55
N GLN A 217 7.99 13.14 -3.08
CA GLN A 217 7.75 14.56 -2.83
C GLN A 217 8.42 15.04 -1.54
N SER A 218 8.41 16.35 -1.28
CA SER A 218 9.12 17.00 -0.18
C SER A 218 8.79 16.45 1.22
N ALA A 219 7.52 16.13 1.49
CA ALA A 219 7.10 15.50 2.75
C ALA A 219 7.24 13.96 2.74
N GLY A 220 7.66 13.38 1.61
CA GLY A 220 7.76 11.95 1.41
C GLY A 220 9.03 11.35 1.98
N THR A 221 8.89 10.20 2.64
CA THR A 221 9.96 9.28 2.99
C THR A 221 9.75 7.96 2.25
N THR A 222 10.69 7.61 1.38
CA THR A 222 10.65 6.39 0.57
C THR A 222 11.80 5.47 0.95
N ARG A 223 11.50 4.19 1.19
CA ARG A 223 12.50 3.15 1.40
C ARG A 223 12.32 2.02 0.40
N LEU A 224 13.34 1.76 -0.40
CA LEU A 224 13.39 0.68 -1.37
C LEU A 224 14.38 -0.37 -0.89
N ILE A 225 13.94 -1.63 -0.80
CA ILE A 225 14.75 -2.73 -0.28
C ILE A 225 14.66 -3.89 -1.26
N GLN A 226 15.80 -4.41 -1.71
CA GLN A 226 15.84 -5.56 -2.62
C GLN A 226 14.91 -5.38 -3.83
N THR A 227 14.81 -4.14 -4.31
CA THR A 227 13.87 -3.75 -5.37
C THR A 227 14.64 -3.45 -6.64
N THR A 228 13.99 -3.62 -7.80
CA THR A 228 14.54 -3.22 -9.10
C THR A 228 13.70 -2.10 -9.70
N LEU A 229 14.35 -1.02 -10.12
CA LEU A 229 13.78 0.06 -10.93
C LEU A 229 14.43 0.01 -12.31
N ASP A 230 13.68 -0.40 -13.33
CA ASP A 230 14.23 -0.56 -14.68
C ASP A 230 13.33 -0.08 -15.83
N HIS A 231 13.93 0.37 -16.93
CA HIS A 231 13.20 0.81 -18.12
C HIS A 231 12.13 1.89 -17.86
N ASN A 232 12.24 2.62 -16.75
CA ASN A 232 11.31 3.70 -16.48
C ASN A 232 11.78 4.97 -17.19
N THR A 233 10.81 5.76 -17.66
CA THR A 233 11.07 6.96 -18.45
C THR A 233 10.45 8.19 -17.82
N SER A 234 11.23 9.24 -17.62
CA SER A 234 10.75 10.58 -17.35
C SER A 234 11.10 11.55 -18.49
N GLY A 235 10.24 12.54 -18.75
CA GLY A 235 10.58 13.65 -19.64
C GLY A 235 11.41 14.75 -18.97
N GLY A 236 11.56 14.71 -17.65
CA GLY A 236 12.31 15.67 -16.83
C GLY A 236 13.31 14.95 -15.93
N LEU A 237 13.11 15.01 -14.61
CA LEU A 237 14.08 14.52 -13.63
C LEU A 237 13.82 13.06 -13.26
N GLY A 238 14.88 12.26 -13.13
CA GLY A 238 14.76 10.95 -12.48
C GLY A 238 13.98 9.95 -13.32
N GLY A 239 14.61 9.29 -14.29
CA GLY A 239 13.92 8.27 -15.09
C GLY A 239 13.43 7.13 -14.20
N GLY A 240 14.33 6.61 -13.37
CA GLY A 240 14.00 5.62 -12.35
C GLY A 240 13.33 6.26 -11.14
N LEU A 241 14.02 7.23 -10.53
CA LEU A 241 13.60 7.86 -9.29
C LEU A 241 13.87 9.36 -9.28
N SER A 242 12.87 10.15 -8.87
CA SER A 242 13.03 11.56 -8.55
C SER A 242 12.77 11.79 -7.06
N ASN A 243 13.68 12.50 -6.38
CA ASN A 243 13.63 12.76 -4.94
C ASN A 243 13.60 14.26 -4.63
N LEU A 244 12.56 14.68 -3.90
CA LEU A 244 12.46 16.00 -3.26
C LEU A 244 12.32 15.90 -1.73
N GLY A 245 12.06 14.70 -1.20
CA GLY A 245 11.98 14.39 0.22
C GLY A 245 13.19 13.58 0.67
N THR A 246 12.95 12.45 1.33
CA THR A 246 13.99 11.53 1.80
C THR A 246 13.83 10.16 1.16
N THR A 247 14.92 9.63 0.60
CA THR A 247 14.91 8.33 -0.06
C THR A 247 16.09 7.47 0.39
N SER A 248 15.83 6.19 0.70
CA SER A 248 16.88 5.20 0.99
C SER A 248 16.72 3.96 0.12
N LEU A 249 17.83 3.48 -0.43
CA LEU A 249 17.90 2.28 -1.26
C LEU A 249 18.84 1.28 -0.59
N ASP A 250 18.33 0.12 -0.19
CA ASP A 250 19.12 -1.00 0.34
C ASP A 250 19.05 -2.20 -0.61
N ARG A 251 20.20 -2.71 -1.08
CA ARG A 251 20.29 -3.83 -2.04
C ARG A 251 19.39 -3.65 -3.27
N THR A 252 19.24 -2.41 -3.72
CA THR A 252 18.33 -2.04 -4.81
C THR A 252 19.11 -1.78 -6.09
N LEU A 253 18.57 -2.20 -7.23
CA LEU A 253 19.12 -1.95 -8.56
C LEU A 253 18.31 -0.87 -9.27
N VAL A 254 18.97 0.18 -9.76
CA VAL A 254 18.39 1.22 -10.63
C VAL A 254 19.12 1.19 -11.97
N SER A 255 18.49 0.68 -13.02
CA SER A 255 19.16 0.52 -14.31
C SER A 255 18.29 0.66 -15.55
N ALA A 256 18.89 1.03 -16.68
CA ALA A 256 18.18 1.17 -17.97
C ALA A 256 17.02 2.17 -17.92
N ASN A 257 17.05 3.13 -17.00
CA ASN A 257 16.06 4.19 -16.92
C ASN A 257 16.48 5.40 -17.74
N ARG A 258 15.49 6.16 -18.21
CA ARG A 258 15.69 7.34 -19.07
C ARG A 258 15.05 8.57 -18.46
N GLY A 259 15.80 9.66 -18.34
CA GLY A 259 15.30 10.99 -17.97
C GLY A 259 15.90 12.05 -18.89
N SER A 260 15.53 13.31 -18.69
CA SER A 260 16.28 14.45 -19.24
C SER A 260 17.48 14.81 -18.36
N SER A 261 17.41 14.52 -17.06
CA SER A 261 18.56 14.58 -16.14
C SER A 261 18.37 13.60 -14.99
N GLY A 262 19.44 12.95 -14.54
CA GLY A 262 19.38 11.88 -13.56
C GLY A 262 18.60 10.69 -14.11
N GLY A 263 19.08 10.11 -15.20
CA GLY A 263 18.41 8.99 -15.87
C GLY A 263 18.02 7.89 -14.88
N GLY A 264 18.93 7.55 -13.96
CA GLY A 264 18.66 6.66 -12.84
C GLY A 264 17.93 7.40 -11.72
N ILE A 265 18.65 8.30 -11.04
CA ILE A 265 18.16 9.05 -9.88
C ILE A 265 18.39 10.54 -10.08
N ALA A 266 17.36 11.36 -9.90
CA ALA A 266 17.53 12.80 -9.73
C ALA A 266 17.09 13.22 -8.33
N SER A 267 17.88 14.04 -7.65
CA SER A 267 17.57 14.55 -6.31
C SER A 267 17.66 16.07 -6.24
N GLY A 268 16.65 16.72 -5.66
CA GLY A 268 16.67 18.16 -5.36
C GLY A 268 17.32 18.51 -4.02
N ASN A 269 17.85 17.52 -3.30
CA ASN A 269 18.49 17.66 -2.00
C ASN A 269 19.52 16.53 -1.76
N THR A 270 20.17 16.52 -0.59
CA THR A 270 21.18 15.52 -0.20
C THR A 270 20.62 14.28 0.51
N ASN A 271 19.30 14.16 0.65
CA ASN A 271 18.65 13.10 1.42
C ASN A 271 18.39 11.83 0.59
N VAL A 272 19.44 11.34 -0.08
CA VAL A 272 19.44 10.05 -0.79
C VAL A 272 20.56 9.18 -0.26
N THR A 273 20.21 8.02 0.30
CA THR A 273 21.19 7.06 0.84
C THR A 273 21.18 5.77 0.03
N LEU A 274 22.36 5.36 -0.44
CA LEU A 274 22.57 4.08 -1.13
C LEU A 274 23.34 3.11 -0.21
N VAL A 275 22.72 1.99 0.14
CA VAL A 275 23.32 0.91 0.95
C VAL A 275 23.37 -0.36 0.11
N ARG A 276 24.57 -0.78 -0.32
CA ARG A 276 24.75 -1.96 -1.18
C ARG A 276 23.85 -1.93 -2.43
N SER A 277 23.52 -0.73 -2.90
CA SER A 277 22.64 -0.48 -4.03
C SER A 277 23.47 -0.06 -5.24
N ILE A 278 22.96 -0.36 -6.44
CA ILE A 278 23.68 -0.15 -7.70
C ILE A 278 22.82 0.73 -8.60
N VAL A 279 23.41 1.81 -9.12
CA VAL A 279 22.79 2.68 -10.14
C VAL A 279 23.68 2.62 -11.38
N ARG A 280 23.16 2.11 -12.51
CA ARG A 280 23.97 1.87 -13.72
C ARG A 280 23.17 1.88 -15.01
N ASN A 281 23.84 2.15 -16.13
CA ASN A 281 23.26 2.05 -17.48
C ASN A 281 21.97 2.89 -17.64
N ASN A 282 21.91 4.06 -17.01
CA ASN A 282 20.80 4.97 -17.18
C ASN A 282 21.19 6.11 -18.13
N ILE A 283 20.19 6.75 -18.73
CA ILE A 283 20.36 7.78 -19.76
C ILE A 283 19.68 9.08 -19.32
N PRO A 284 20.35 10.25 -19.40
CA PRO A 284 21.71 10.46 -19.89
C PRO A 284 22.82 10.02 -18.92
N ASP A 285 22.50 9.91 -17.64
CA ASP A 285 23.44 9.70 -16.53
C ASP A 285 22.80 8.82 -15.44
N ASN A 286 23.63 8.30 -14.52
CA ASN A 286 23.12 7.54 -13.38
C ASN A 286 22.49 8.43 -12.32
N CYS A 287 23.10 9.57 -12.01
CA CYS A 287 22.60 10.48 -11.00
C CYS A 287 22.73 11.96 -11.35
N ASN A 288 21.75 12.76 -10.93
CA ASN A 288 21.79 14.22 -11.04
C ASN A 288 21.28 14.88 -9.74
N PRO A 289 21.94 15.94 -9.23
CA PRO A 289 23.20 16.51 -9.71
C PRO A 289 24.37 15.53 -9.58
N LEU A 290 25.33 15.62 -10.50
CA LEU A 290 26.54 14.80 -10.49
C LEU A 290 27.27 14.92 -9.15
N ASN A 291 27.80 13.80 -8.63
CA ASN A 291 28.57 13.71 -7.39
C ASN A 291 27.86 14.14 -6.10
N THR A 292 26.54 14.36 -6.12
CA THR A 292 25.76 14.74 -4.91
C THR A 292 25.18 13.56 -4.14
N ILE A 293 25.10 12.39 -4.76
CA ILE A 293 24.58 11.17 -4.14
C ILE A 293 25.76 10.22 -3.93
N PRO A 294 26.26 10.05 -2.69
CA PRO A 294 27.38 9.17 -2.41
C PRO A 294 27.13 7.73 -2.88
N GLY A 295 28.11 7.15 -3.57
CA GLY A 295 28.03 5.81 -4.13
C GLY A 295 27.27 5.71 -5.46
N CYS A 296 26.71 6.81 -5.97
CA CYS A 296 26.22 6.85 -7.34
C CYS A 296 27.34 7.32 -8.28
N VAL A 297 27.81 6.42 -9.14
CA VAL A 297 28.92 6.65 -10.06
C VAL A 297 28.44 6.57 -11.51
N GLY A 298 29.07 7.34 -12.40
CA GLY A 298 28.67 7.48 -13.81
C GLY A 298 27.48 8.42 -13.99
#